data_AF-A0A961TDW0-F1
#
_entry.id   AF-A0A961TDW0-F1
#
_cell.length_a   1.000
_cell.length_b   1.000
_cell.length_c   1.000
_cell.angle_alpha   90.00
_cell.angle_beta   90.00
_cell.angle_gamma   90.00
#
_symmetry.space_group_name_H-M   'P 1'
#
loop_
_entity.id
_entity.type
_entity.pdbx_description
1 polymer ?
#
loop_
_entity_poly.entity_id
_entity_poly.type
_entity_poly.pdbx_seq_one_letter_code
_entity_poly.pdbx_strand_id
1 'polypeptide(L)'
;WRPAHIHFSVFGHSFAQRLITQMYFEGDPLIWQCPIVKTIPSREAIESLIAPLDMANTIPMDARAYKFDIVLRGRRSTLFENRMEGN
;
A
#
# COMPACT_ATOMS: atom_id res chain seq x y z
N TRP A 1 -1.02 3.33 19.68
CA TRP A 1 -0.41 4.32 18.78
C TRP A 1 -0.46 3.82 17.36
N ARG A 2 -0.61 4.71 16.38
CA ARG A 2 -0.53 4.37 14.95
C ARG A 2 0.90 4.67 14.46
N PRO A 3 1.49 3.83 13.60
CA PRO A 3 2.70 4.23 12.87
C PRO A 3 2.42 5.49 12.05
N ALA A 4 3.46 6.22 11.68
CA ALA A 4 3.31 7.34 10.74
C ALA A 4 2.70 6.81 9.43
N HIS A 5 1.62 7.44 8.97
CA HIS A 5 0.89 6.97 7.80
C HIS A 5 0.24 8.11 7.01
N ILE A 6 0.05 7.87 5.72
CA ILE A 6 -0.71 8.73 4.81
C ILE A 6 -1.86 7.91 4.22
N HIS A 7 -3.07 8.47 4.26
CA HIS A 7 -4.26 7.87 3.66
C HIS A 7 -4.31 8.15 2.16
N PHE A 8 -4.55 7.11 1.36
CA PHE A 8 -4.72 7.21 -0.08
C PHE A 8 -6.11 6.76 -0.50
N SER A 9 -6.65 7.46 -1.49
CA SER A 9 -7.93 7.16 -2.13
C SER A 9 -7.75 7.25 -3.64
N VAL A 10 -7.70 6.09 -4.30
CA VAL A 10 -7.39 6.00 -5.74
C VAL A 10 -8.60 5.46 -6.50
N PHE A 11 -8.88 6.08 -7.65
CA PHE A 11 -9.82 5.59 -8.64
C PHE A 11 -9.04 5.02 -9.84
N GLY A 12 -9.34 3.78 -10.21
CA GLY A 12 -8.86 3.20 -11.47
C GLY A 12 -9.73 3.58 -12.67
N HIS A 13 -9.65 2.79 -13.74
CA HIS A 13 -10.46 2.95 -14.95
C HIS A 13 -11.92 2.52 -14.76
N SER A 14 -12.22 1.74 -13.72
CA SER A 14 -13.57 1.28 -13.40
C SER A 14 -13.80 1.27 -11.89
N PHE A 15 -15.06 1.30 -11.47
CA PHE A 15 -15.42 1.29 -10.05
C PHE A 15 -14.89 0.07 -9.30
N ALA A 16 -14.78 -1.09 -9.96
CA ALA A 16 -14.19 -2.30 -9.39
C ALA A 16 -12.71 -2.16 -8.98
N GLN A 17 -12.04 -1.08 -9.38
CA GLN A 17 -10.65 -0.76 -9.02
C GLN A 17 -10.55 0.34 -7.96
N ARG A 18 -11.67 0.76 -7.35
CA ARG A 18 -11.66 1.75 -6.27
C ARG A 18 -10.90 1.21 -5.07
N LEU A 19 -9.84 1.90 -4.64
CA LEU A 19 -9.01 1.48 -3.52
C LEU A 19 -8.83 2.61 -2.50
N ILE A 20 -9.17 2.34 -1.24
CA ILE A 20 -8.74 3.13 -0.09
C ILE A 20 -7.67 2.33 0.63
N THR A 21 -6.51 2.93 0.88
CA THR A 21 -5.41 2.28 1.59
C THR A 21 -4.62 3.28 2.43
N GLN A 22 -3.61 2.80 3.13
CA GLN A 22 -2.69 3.60 3.93
C GLN A 22 -1.26 3.19 3.57
N MET A 23 -0.41 4.20 3.40
CA MET A 23 1.04 4.04 3.23
C MET A 23 1.71 4.26 4.58
N TYR A 24 2.74 3.46 4.88
CA TYR A 24 3.62 3.59 6.04
C TYR A 24 5.05 3.96 5.60
N PHE A 25 5.89 4.39 6.53
CA PHE A 25 7.28 4.77 6.24
C PHE A 25 8.25 3.67 6.66
N GLU A 26 9.25 3.42 5.82
CA GLU A 26 10.33 2.48 6.13
C GLU A 26 10.99 2.77 7.47
N GLY A 27 11.19 1.71 8.25
CA GLY A 27 11.87 1.76 9.55
C GLY A 27 10.99 2.09 10.76
N ASP A 28 9.69 2.37 10.59
CA ASP A 28 8.80 2.66 11.72
C ASP A 28 8.53 1.38 12.56
N PRO A 29 8.97 1.32 13.84
CA PRO A 29 8.81 0.12 14.69
C PRO A 29 7.36 -0.14 15.10
N LEU A 30 6.45 0.82 14.93
CA LEU A 30 5.04 0.68 15.29
C LEU A 30 4.23 -0.07 14.23
N ILE A 31 4.76 -0.25 13.01
CA ILE A 31 4.07 -0.98 11.92
C ILE A 31 3.67 -2.38 12.40
N TRP A 32 4.63 -3.13 12.93
CA TRP A 32 4.44 -4.52 13.37
C TRP A 32 3.63 -4.67 14.65
N GLN A 33 3.36 -3.57 15.35
CA GLN A 33 2.57 -3.54 16.58
C GLN A 33 1.14 -3.08 16.34
N CYS A 34 0.87 -2.42 15.20
CA CYS A 34 -0.40 -1.78 14.92
C CYS A 34 -1.53 -2.81 14.70
N PRO A 35 -2.65 -2.74 15.47
CA PRO A 35 -3.78 -3.65 15.28
C PRO A 35 -4.44 -3.55 13.89
N ILE A 36 -4.42 -2.36 13.26
CA ILE A 36 -4.96 -2.15 11.91
C ILE A 36 -4.07 -2.81 10.85
N VAL A 37 -2.74 -2.74 11.00
CA VAL A 37 -1.82 -3.45 10.09
C VAL A 37 -2.01 -4.95 10.21
N LYS A 38 -2.21 -5.45 11.44
CA LYS A 38 -2.43 -6.88 11.74
C LYS A 38 -3.73 -7.47 11.19
N THR A 39 -4.63 -6.66 10.61
CA THR A 39 -5.80 -7.20 9.90
C THR A 39 -5.43 -7.78 8.53
N ILE A 40 -4.25 -7.44 8.00
CA ILE A 40 -3.70 -7.98 6.77
C ILE A 40 -2.93 -9.27 7.13
N PRO A 41 -3.33 -10.44 6.59
CA PRO A 41 -2.75 -11.73 7.01
C PRO A 41 -1.37 -12.01 6.40
N SER A 42 -1.08 -11.49 5.21
CA SER A 42 0.20 -11.68 4.53
C SER A 42 1.19 -10.61 4.94
N ARG A 43 2.40 -11.05 5.31
CA ARG A 43 3.51 -10.15 5.60
C ARG A 43 3.94 -9.39 4.35
N GLU A 44 4.00 -10.08 3.22
CA GLU A 44 4.36 -9.51 1.93
C GLU A 44 3.38 -8.40 1.53
N ALA A 45 2.09 -8.60 1.81
CA ALA A 45 1.06 -7.58 1.60
C ALA A 45 1.25 -6.36 2.53
N ILE A 46 1.64 -6.55 3.79
CA ILE A 46 1.99 -5.44 4.69
C ILE A 46 3.22 -4.69 4.17
N GLU A 47 4.27 -5.41 3.76
CA GLU A 47 5.50 -4.83 3.22
C GLU A 47 5.24 -4.00 1.95
N SER A 48 4.25 -4.39 1.13
CA SER A 48 3.81 -3.58 -0.02
C SER A 48 3.20 -2.22 0.34
N LEU A 49 2.80 -2.01 1.61
CA LEU A 49 2.28 -0.75 2.12
C LEU A 49 3.38 0.15 2.74
N ILE A 50 4.63 -0.31 2.79
CA ILE A 50 5.75 0.43 3.36
C ILE A 50 6.50 1.12 2.23
N ALA A 51 6.55 2.45 2.27
CA ALA A 51 7.31 3.24 1.31
C ALA A 51 8.81 3.26 1.72
N PRO A 52 9.73 2.76 0.88
CA PRO A 52 11.16 2.92 1.09
C PRO A 52 11.62 4.36 0.89
N LEU A 53 12.68 4.74 1.60
CA LEU A 53 13.36 6.02 1.42
C LEU A 53 14.00 6.09 0.04
N ASP A 54 13.70 7.15 -0.71
CA ASP A 54 14.25 7.37 -2.04
C ASP A 54 15.29 8.51 -2.00
N MET A 55 16.55 8.12 -1.87
CA MET A 55 17.66 9.09 -1.83
C MET A 55 17.96 9.70 -3.20
N ALA A 56 17.59 9.03 -4.31
CA ALA A 56 17.83 9.57 -5.64
C ALA A 56 16.92 10.76 -5.96
N ASN A 57 15.72 10.77 -5.38
CA ASN A 57 14.75 11.88 -5.50
C ASN A 57 14.73 12.82 -4.28
N THR A 58 15.62 12.63 -3.31
CA THR A 58 15.77 13.53 -2.17
C THR A 58 16.48 14.82 -2.60
N ILE A 59 15.93 15.97 -2.22
CA ILE A 59 16.50 17.28 -2.48
C ILE A 59 17.43 17.66 -1.31
N PRO A 60 18.73 17.83 -1.53
CA PRO A 60 19.67 18.17 -0.47
C PRO A 60 19.25 19.44 0.28
N MET A 61 19.23 19.36 1.62
CA MET A 61 18.91 20.48 2.53
C MET A 61 17.49 21.06 2.38
N ASP A 62 16.57 20.33 1.77
CA ASP A 62 15.19 20.77 1.56
C ASP A 62 14.19 19.67 1.94
N ALA A 63 14.05 18.63 1.09
CA ALA A 63 13.02 17.62 1.21
C ALA A 63 13.55 16.21 0.98
N ARG A 64 13.13 15.26 1.84
CA ARG A 64 13.34 13.82 1.61
C ARG A 64 12.20 13.24 0.79
N ALA A 65 12.50 12.26 -0.05
CA ALA A 65 11.52 11.57 -0.88
C ALA A 65 11.31 10.13 -0.41
N TYR A 66 10.09 9.64 -0.61
CA TYR A 66 9.70 8.25 -0.38
C TYR A 66 8.99 7.74 -1.62
N LYS A 67 9.29 6.50 -2.03
CA LYS A 67 8.67 5.91 -3.21
C LYS A 67 7.52 4.99 -2.78
N PHE A 68 6.35 5.15 -3.40
CA PHE A 68 5.19 4.30 -3.11
C PHE A 68 4.43 3.98 -4.40
N ASP A 69 4.53 2.73 -4.83
CA ASP A 69 3.88 2.23 -6.04
C ASP A 69 2.54 1.57 -5.67
N ILE A 70 1.44 1.96 -6.34
CA ILE A 70 0.10 1.41 -6.09
C ILE A 70 -0.34 0.55 -7.27
N VAL A 71 -0.61 -0.73 -6.99
CA VAL A 71 -1.11 -1.68 -8.00
C VAL A 71 -2.62 -1.86 -7.85
N LEU A 72 -3.36 -1.62 -8.93
CA LEU A 72 -4.81 -1.87 -9.00
C LEU A 72 -5.12 -3.14 -9.78
N ARG A 73 -6.28 -3.72 -9.54
CA ARG A 73 -6.76 -4.95 -10.21
C ARG A 73 -6.68 -4.83 -11.74
N GLY A 74 -6.12 -5.83 -12.41
CA GLY A 74 -5.99 -5.85 -13.89
C GLY A 74 -7.31 -6.14 -14.62
N ARG A 75 -7.44 -5.63 -15.86
CA ARG A 75 -8.65 -5.74 -16.71
C ARG A 75 -9.02 -7.19 -17.08
N ARG A 76 -8.04 -8.11 -17.11
CA ARG A 76 -8.21 -9.52 -17.53
C ARG A 76 -8.26 -10.51 -16.36
N SER A 77 -8.60 -10.05 -15.15
CA SER A 77 -8.83 -10.99 -14.03
C SER A 77 -10.00 -11.90 -14.40
N THR A 78 -9.70 -13.16 -14.76
CA THR A 78 -10.69 -14.15 -15.15
C THR A 78 -11.58 -14.48 -13.97
N LEU A 79 -12.88 -14.20 -14.10
CA LEU A 79 -13.90 -14.70 -13.20
C LEU A 79 -14.06 -16.19 -13.48
N PHE A 80 -13.91 -17.04 -12.46
CA PHE A 80 -14.33 -18.43 -12.54
C PHE A 80 -15.68 -18.57 -11.83
N GLU A 81 -16.61 -19.32 -12.42
CA GLU A 81 -17.95 -19.57 -11.87
C GLU A 81 -17.92 -20.22 -10.47
N ASN A 82 -16.79 -20.83 -10.07
CA ASN A 82 -16.65 -21.56 -8.80
C ASN A 82 -15.85 -20.84 -7.70
N ARG A 83 -15.37 -19.59 -7.90
CA ARG A 83 -14.72 -18.78 -6.85
C ARG A 83 -15.00 -17.30 -7.07
N MET A 84 -15.80 -16.68 -6.19
CA MET A 84 -16.08 -15.24 -6.23
C MET A 84 -14.87 -14.37 -5.84
N GLU A 85 -13.85 -14.98 -5.22
CA GLU A 85 -12.58 -14.35 -4.93
C GLU A 85 -11.63 -14.66 -6.10
N GLY A 86 -11.61 -13.76 -7.09
CA GLY A 86 -10.65 -13.87 -8.19
C GLY A 86 -9.22 -13.75 -7.65
N ASN A 87 -8.36 -14.70 -8.05
CA ASN A 87 -7.01 -14.99 -7.55
C ASN A 87 -6.87 -15.13 -6.03
#